data_AF-A0A1H9AAR5-F1
#
_entry.id   AF-A0A1H9AAR5-F1
#
_cell.length_a   1.000
_cell.length_b   1.000
_cell.length_c   1.000
_cell.angle_alpha   90.00
_cell.angle_beta   90.00
_cell.angle_gamma   90.00
#
_symmetry.space_group_name_H-M   'P 1'
#
loop_
_entity.id
_entity.type
_entity.pdbx_description
1 polymer ?
#
loop_
_entity_poly.entity_id
_entity_poly.type
_entity_poly.pdbx_seq_one_letter_code
_entity_poly.pdbx_strand_id
1 'polypeptide(L)'
;MWIVGASRGSEAAALVAVRRHDLVHGLVDLSPSATVGCAYVPAGGGGCADSAWSAGGKPLPFTVMFDDPVPTDEPRAIIPVEEVDGPVLTLCGGSDLVWASCASSDAIQQRLRRHGSRFAHLALAYPDAGHGIDLPMPYLPAAPAALGALPTYGSTPGANDVARADAWPKVLDFIRQAR
;
A
#
# COMPACT_ATOMS: atom_id res chain seq x y z
N MET A 1 -10.99 -7.45 -13.15
CA MET A 1 -10.67 -6.00 -13.12
C MET A 1 -9.39 -5.79 -12.34
N TRP A 2 -8.67 -4.69 -12.55
CA TRP A 2 -7.56 -4.30 -11.69
C TRP A 2 -8.09 -3.55 -10.47
N ILE A 3 -7.47 -3.75 -9.31
CA ILE A 3 -7.70 -2.93 -8.12
C ILE A 3 -6.43 -2.15 -7.80
N VAL A 4 -6.60 -0.86 -7.50
CA VAL A 4 -5.51 0.05 -7.14
C VAL A 4 -5.81 0.61 -5.76
N GLY A 5 -4.88 0.45 -4.83
CA GLY A 5 -4.97 0.99 -3.47
C GLY A 5 -3.83 1.95 -3.17
N ALA A 6 -4.10 3.00 -2.41
CA ALA A 6 -3.13 4.02 -2.01
C ALA A 6 -3.22 4.26 -0.49
N SER A 7 -2.08 4.34 0.18
CA SER A 7 -2.00 4.60 1.64
C SER A 7 -2.88 3.60 2.42
N ARG A 8 -3.79 4.06 3.27
CA ARG A 8 -4.74 3.18 3.96
C ARG A 8 -5.54 2.32 2.98
N GLY A 9 -5.89 2.84 1.81
CA GLY A 9 -6.59 2.10 0.76
C GLY A 9 -5.79 0.94 0.16
N SER A 10 -4.47 0.90 0.36
CA SER A 10 -3.62 -0.24 -0.02
C SER A 10 -4.04 -1.52 0.74
N GLU A 11 -4.22 -1.41 2.06
CA GLU A 11 -4.70 -2.52 2.90
C GLU A 11 -6.05 -3.06 2.40
N ALA A 12 -6.99 -2.16 2.09
CA ALA A 12 -8.30 -2.54 1.55
C ALA A 12 -8.19 -3.21 0.18
N ALA A 13 -7.38 -2.67 -0.72
CA ALA A 13 -7.19 -3.23 -2.05
C ALA A 13 -6.61 -4.65 -1.98
N ALA A 14 -5.60 -4.86 -1.16
CA ALA A 14 -5.02 -6.18 -0.92
C ALA A 14 -6.06 -7.14 -0.29
N LEU A 15 -6.81 -6.69 0.72
CA LEU A 15 -7.88 -7.49 1.34
C LEU A 15 -9.00 -7.89 0.38
N VAL A 16 -9.34 -7.03 -0.58
CA VAL A 16 -10.30 -7.35 -1.63
C VAL A 16 -9.68 -8.32 -2.64
N ALA A 17 -8.42 -8.10 -3.04
CA ALA A 17 -7.70 -8.97 -3.97
C ALA A 17 -7.59 -10.41 -3.46
N VAL A 18 -7.32 -10.62 -2.16
CA VAL A 18 -7.27 -11.96 -1.54
C VAL A 18 -8.65 -12.59 -1.29
N ARG A 19 -9.76 -11.88 -1.55
CA ARG A 19 -11.13 -12.39 -1.27
C ARG A 19 -11.99 -12.53 -2.51
N ARG A 20 -11.69 -11.79 -3.56
CA ARG A 20 -12.54 -11.65 -4.74
C ARG A 20 -11.82 -12.05 -6.02
N HIS A 21 -11.30 -13.27 -6.05
CA HIS A 21 -10.58 -13.81 -7.21
C HIS A 21 -11.49 -13.91 -8.45
N ASP A 22 -12.81 -13.99 -8.22
CA ASP A 22 -13.84 -13.96 -9.26
C ASP A 22 -13.94 -12.61 -9.98
N LEU A 23 -13.46 -11.52 -9.34
CA LEU A 23 -13.56 -10.17 -9.87
C LEU A 23 -12.21 -9.50 -10.11
N VAL A 24 -11.21 -9.77 -9.26
CA VAL A 24 -9.92 -9.08 -9.25
C VAL A 24 -8.90 -9.90 -10.03
N HIS A 25 -8.36 -9.27 -11.06
CA HIS A 25 -7.33 -9.83 -11.93
C HIS A 25 -5.92 -9.58 -11.40
N GLY A 26 -5.71 -8.43 -10.75
CA GLY A 26 -4.40 -8.02 -10.26
C GLY A 26 -4.48 -6.81 -9.34
N LEU A 27 -3.44 -6.63 -8.53
CA LEU A 27 -3.31 -5.62 -7.49
C LEU A 27 -2.18 -4.64 -7.84
N VAL A 28 -2.47 -3.35 -7.71
CA VAL A 28 -1.48 -2.28 -7.68
C VAL A 28 -1.56 -1.59 -6.32
N ASP A 29 -0.51 -1.72 -5.53
CA ASP A 29 -0.47 -1.31 -4.13
C ASP A 29 0.52 -0.15 -3.94
N LEU A 30 0.01 1.04 -3.64
CA LEU A 30 0.77 2.29 -3.62
C LEU A 30 0.95 2.80 -2.17
N SER A 31 2.19 3.12 -1.81
CA SER A 31 2.65 3.33 -0.42
C SER A 31 2.11 2.24 0.52
N PRO A 32 2.43 0.96 0.25
CA PRO A 32 1.68 -0.15 0.79
C PRO A 32 1.91 -0.38 2.28
N SER A 33 0.93 -1.01 2.93
CA SER A 33 1.12 -1.75 4.20
C SER A 33 0.96 -3.25 3.97
N ALA A 34 1.85 -4.05 4.54
CA ALA A 34 1.74 -5.52 4.52
C ALA A 34 0.73 -6.06 5.56
N THR A 35 0.15 -5.18 6.38
CA THR A 35 -0.68 -5.53 7.54
C THR A 35 -1.96 -4.69 7.61
N VAL A 36 -2.98 -5.25 8.26
CA VAL A 36 -4.18 -4.52 8.67
C VAL A 36 -3.82 -3.67 9.89
N GLY A 37 -3.87 -2.35 9.76
CA GLY A 37 -3.63 -1.44 10.86
C GLY A 37 -4.89 -1.18 11.71
N CYS A 38 -4.70 -0.68 12.93
CA CYS A 38 -5.78 -0.04 13.69
C CYS A 38 -6.46 1.11 12.90
N ALA A 39 -7.72 1.40 13.24
CA ALA A 39 -8.43 2.58 12.78
C ALA A 39 -7.87 3.84 13.44
N TYR A 40 -7.45 4.82 12.64
CA TYR A 40 -7.04 6.12 13.15
C TYR A 40 -8.26 7.06 13.26
N VAL A 41 -8.64 7.43 14.48
CA VAL A 41 -9.77 8.36 14.73
C VAL A 41 -9.24 9.66 15.37
N PRO A 42 -9.00 10.73 14.58
CA PRO A 42 -8.35 11.95 15.07
C PRO A 42 -9.17 12.79 16.06
N ALA A 43 -10.49 12.62 16.16
CA ALA A 43 -11.34 13.38 17.07
C ALA A 43 -12.36 12.47 17.77
N GLY A 44 -12.07 12.06 19.02
CA GLY A 44 -13.05 11.31 19.83
C GLY A 44 -12.51 10.33 20.86
N GLY A 45 -11.20 10.16 21.00
CA GLY A 45 -10.61 9.35 22.08
C GLY A 45 -10.54 7.85 21.81
N GLY A 46 -10.67 7.42 20.56
CA GLY A 46 -10.62 6.00 20.20
C GLY A 46 -9.22 5.39 20.06
N GLY A 47 -8.15 6.18 19.96
CA GLY A 47 -6.79 5.65 19.76
C GLY A 47 -6.72 4.52 18.72
N CYS A 48 -5.79 3.59 18.89
CA CYS A 48 -5.75 2.33 18.16
C CYS A 48 -6.56 1.23 18.86
N ALA A 49 -7.83 1.50 19.16
CA ALA A 49 -8.67 0.54 19.89
C ALA A 49 -9.44 -0.45 18.99
N ASP A 50 -9.52 -0.19 17.68
CA ASP A 50 -10.29 -1.01 16.75
C ASP A 50 -9.60 -1.17 15.39
N SER A 51 -10.07 -2.12 14.58
CA SER A 51 -9.53 -2.43 13.26
C SER A 51 -9.90 -1.36 12.24
N ALA A 52 -8.98 -1.00 11.34
CA ALA A 52 -9.31 -0.14 10.20
C ALA A 52 -10.28 -0.82 9.22
N TRP A 53 -10.33 -2.16 9.22
CA TRP A 53 -11.08 -2.92 8.23
C TRP A 53 -11.96 -3.98 8.87
N SER A 54 -13.13 -4.20 8.27
CA SER A 54 -14.03 -5.28 8.63
C SER A 54 -14.40 -6.11 7.41
N ALA A 55 -14.70 -7.38 7.62
CA ALA A 55 -15.24 -8.28 6.61
C ALA A 55 -16.55 -8.89 7.11
N GLY A 56 -17.63 -8.73 6.34
CA GLY A 56 -18.96 -9.19 6.75
C GLY A 56 -19.44 -8.57 8.08
N GLY A 57 -19.05 -7.32 8.35
CA GLY A 57 -19.39 -6.61 9.58
C GLY A 57 -18.56 -7.01 10.81
N LYS A 58 -17.56 -7.89 10.66
CA LYS A 58 -16.65 -8.27 11.75
C LYS A 58 -15.28 -7.62 11.58
N PRO A 59 -14.70 -6.98 12.61
CA PRO A 59 -13.34 -6.45 12.55
C PRO A 59 -12.34 -7.53 12.15
N LEU A 60 -11.41 -7.19 11.25
CA LEU A 60 -10.26 -8.04 10.93
C LEU A 60 -9.20 -7.92 12.05
N PRO A 61 -8.38 -8.96 12.30
CA PRO A 61 -7.21 -8.82 13.17
C PRO A 61 -6.35 -7.66 12.69
N PHE A 62 -5.88 -6.83 13.61
CA PHE A 62 -5.14 -5.62 13.31
C PHE A 62 -3.97 -5.43 14.27
N THR A 63 -2.95 -4.70 13.84
CA THR A 63 -1.79 -4.35 14.65
C THR A 63 -1.79 -2.86 15.01
N VAL A 64 -1.13 -2.52 16.12
CA VAL A 64 -0.75 -1.14 16.46
C VAL A 64 0.70 -0.81 16.07
N MET A 65 1.44 -1.77 15.50
CA MET A 65 2.81 -1.64 15.01
C MET A 65 2.83 -1.31 13.51
N PHE A 66 2.32 -0.14 13.12
CA PHE A 66 2.15 0.28 11.70
C PHE A 66 3.42 0.26 10.85
N ASP A 67 4.59 0.39 11.48
CA ASP A 67 5.90 0.38 10.81
C ASP A 67 6.48 -1.02 10.61
N ASP A 68 5.87 -2.04 11.21
CA ASP A 68 6.40 -3.41 11.19
C ASP A 68 5.58 -4.30 10.23
N PRO A 69 6.17 -4.76 9.11
CA PRO A 69 5.49 -5.70 8.22
C PRO A 69 5.37 -7.12 8.82
N VAL A 70 6.02 -7.38 9.95
CA VAL A 70 5.94 -8.64 10.71
C VAL A 70 5.60 -8.34 12.18
N PRO A 71 4.40 -7.79 12.44
CA PRO A 71 4.03 -7.29 13.75
C PRO A 71 3.98 -8.43 14.78
N THR A 72 4.54 -8.17 15.97
CA THR A 72 4.62 -9.17 17.05
C THR A 72 3.43 -9.15 18.00
N ASP A 73 2.68 -8.04 18.04
CA ASP A 73 1.49 -7.87 18.87
C ASP A 73 0.29 -8.67 18.32
N GLU A 74 0.12 -8.71 17.00
CA GLU A 74 -0.93 -9.48 16.34
C GLU A 74 -0.46 -10.01 14.96
N PRO A 75 0.21 -11.18 14.90
CA PRO A 75 0.68 -11.77 13.65
C PRO A 75 -0.42 -12.08 12.62
N ARG A 76 -1.68 -12.21 13.07
CA ARG A 76 -2.83 -12.42 12.15
C ARG A 76 -3.22 -11.16 11.39
N ALA A 77 -2.65 -10.00 11.74
CA ALA A 77 -2.84 -8.76 11.00
C ALA A 77 -2.12 -8.76 9.64
N ILE A 78 -1.15 -9.66 9.42
CA ILE A 78 -0.45 -9.78 8.13
C ILE A 78 -1.47 -10.14 7.04
N ILE A 79 -1.51 -9.35 5.97
CA ILE A 79 -2.39 -9.60 4.83
C ILE A 79 -1.80 -10.77 4.01
N PRO A 80 -2.57 -11.84 3.74
CA PRO A 80 -2.07 -13.03 3.06
C PRO A 80 -1.98 -12.80 1.54
N VAL A 81 -1.11 -11.89 1.10
CA VAL A 81 -0.94 -11.49 -0.30
C VAL A 81 -0.58 -12.63 -1.26
N GLU A 82 -0.06 -13.75 -0.75
CA GLU A 82 0.13 -15.00 -1.49
C GLU A 82 -1.18 -15.63 -1.99
N GLU A 83 -2.31 -15.27 -1.39
CA GLU A 83 -3.64 -15.72 -1.83
C GLU A 83 -4.16 -14.91 -3.03
N VAL A 84 -3.50 -13.80 -3.41
CA VAL A 84 -3.88 -13.04 -4.61
C VAL A 84 -3.65 -13.91 -5.86
N ASP A 85 -4.75 -14.31 -6.52
CA ASP A 85 -4.73 -15.09 -7.77
C ASP A 85 -4.52 -14.17 -9.00
N GLY A 86 -3.44 -13.39 -8.96
CA GLY A 86 -3.17 -12.40 -9.99
C GLY A 86 -1.82 -11.68 -9.84
N PRO A 87 -1.43 -10.86 -10.84
CA PRO A 87 -0.23 -10.05 -10.76
C PRO A 87 -0.29 -9.02 -9.64
N VAL A 88 0.85 -8.74 -9.02
CA VAL A 88 0.98 -7.79 -7.90
C VAL A 88 2.09 -6.79 -8.17
N LEU A 89 1.75 -5.50 -8.16
CA LEU A 89 2.72 -4.41 -8.18
C LEU A 89 2.69 -3.68 -6.83
N THR A 90 3.86 -3.38 -6.28
CA THR A 90 4.01 -2.47 -5.14
C THR A 90 4.81 -1.23 -5.54
N LEU A 91 4.41 -0.05 -5.07
CA LEU A 91 5.12 1.23 -5.24
C LEU A 91 5.36 1.87 -3.87
N CYS A 92 6.60 2.14 -3.50
CA CYS A 92 6.93 2.68 -2.18
C CYS A 92 7.89 3.88 -2.22
N GLY A 93 7.83 4.69 -1.17
CA GLY A 93 8.78 5.77 -0.90
C GLY A 93 9.74 5.36 0.22
N GLY A 94 11.04 5.47 -0.01
CA GLY A 94 12.06 5.11 0.98
C GLY A 94 12.15 6.09 2.16
N SER A 95 11.64 7.30 1.98
CA SER A 95 11.56 8.34 2.99
C SER A 95 10.12 8.55 3.47
N ASP A 96 9.28 7.52 3.46
CA ASP A 96 7.92 7.58 3.95
C ASP A 96 7.87 7.78 5.47
N LEU A 97 7.22 8.86 5.94
CA LEU A 97 7.07 9.18 7.36
C LEU A 97 5.68 8.87 7.93
N VAL A 98 4.77 8.30 7.14
CA VAL A 98 3.50 7.79 7.65
C VAL A 98 3.69 6.38 8.17
N TRP A 99 4.37 5.54 7.38
CA TRP A 99 4.84 4.23 7.78
C TRP A 99 6.00 3.75 6.90
N ALA A 100 6.67 2.66 7.29
CA ALA A 100 7.71 2.01 6.49
C ALA A 100 7.18 1.29 5.22
N SER A 101 6.72 2.05 4.21
CA SER A 101 6.07 1.47 3.02
C SER A 101 7.00 0.61 2.17
N CYS A 102 8.29 0.93 2.08
CA CYS A 102 9.24 0.06 1.38
C CYS A 102 9.55 -1.24 2.13
N ALA A 103 9.54 -1.24 3.46
CA ALA A 103 9.65 -2.48 4.23
C ALA A 103 8.42 -3.39 4.01
N SER A 104 7.23 -2.80 3.97
CA SER A 104 6.00 -3.50 3.60
C SER A 104 6.03 -4.03 2.17
N SER A 105 6.48 -3.22 1.20
CA SER A 105 6.67 -3.65 -0.18
C SER A 105 7.60 -4.87 -0.27
N ASP A 106 8.75 -4.83 0.41
CA ASP A 106 9.69 -5.95 0.43
C ASP A 106 9.09 -7.22 1.05
N ALA A 107 8.34 -7.08 2.16
CA ALA A 107 7.66 -8.19 2.82
C ALA A 107 6.59 -8.83 1.93
N ILE A 108 5.76 -8.03 1.26
CA ILE A 108 4.74 -8.49 0.30
C ILE A 108 5.41 -9.31 -0.81
N GLN A 109 6.46 -8.75 -1.42
CA GLN A 109 7.17 -9.35 -2.54
C GLN A 109 7.91 -10.62 -2.14
N GLN A 110 8.51 -10.63 -0.94
CA GLN A 110 9.14 -11.82 -0.38
C GLN A 110 8.11 -12.92 -0.09
N ARG A 111 6.93 -12.56 0.43
CA ARG A 111 5.85 -13.51 0.73
C ARG A 111 5.31 -14.16 -0.54
N LEU A 112 5.07 -13.38 -1.60
CA LEU A 112 4.68 -13.88 -2.93
C LEU A 112 5.70 -14.89 -3.48
N ARG A 113 6.99 -14.54 -3.43
CA ARG A 113 8.08 -15.43 -3.89
C ARG A 113 8.19 -16.71 -3.06
N ARG A 114 8.12 -16.61 -1.72
CA ARG A 114 8.24 -17.76 -0.81
C ARG A 114 7.12 -18.77 -0.99
N HIS A 115 5.92 -18.32 -1.34
CA HIS A 115 4.77 -19.19 -1.60
C HIS A 115 4.68 -19.63 -3.08
N GLY A 116 5.67 -19.29 -3.91
CA GLY A 116 5.76 -19.78 -5.28
C GLY A 116 4.68 -19.23 -6.20
N SER A 117 4.24 -17.98 -5.99
CA SER A 117 3.26 -17.37 -6.88
C SER A 117 3.77 -17.38 -8.33
N ARG A 118 2.87 -17.79 -9.24
CA ARG A 118 3.14 -17.95 -10.67
C ARG A 118 2.94 -16.67 -11.48
N PHE A 119 2.37 -15.64 -10.85
CA PHE A 119 1.98 -14.41 -11.51
C PHE A 119 3.14 -13.41 -11.53
N ALA A 120 3.01 -12.38 -12.38
CA ALA A 120 4.01 -11.33 -12.45
C ALA A 120 4.02 -10.51 -11.14
N HIS A 121 5.23 -10.20 -10.66
CA HIS A 121 5.43 -9.35 -9.50
C HIS A 121 6.40 -8.22 -9.84
N LEU A 122 6.06 -7.00 -9.45
CA LEU A 122 6.92 -5.83 -9.65
C LEU A 122 6.95 -4.97 -8.39
N ALA A 123 8.15 -4.66 -7.92
CA ALA A 123 8.37 -3.68 -6.86
C ALA A 123 9.05 -2.44 -7.45
N LEU A 124 8.46 -1.28 -7.23
CA LEU A 124 9.02 0.02 -7.58
C LEU A 124 9.32 0.76 -6.27
N ALA A 125 10.60 1.07 -6.04
CA ALA A 125 11.05 1.75 -4.84
C ALA A 125 11.80 3.03 -5.19
N TYR A 126 11.45 4.12 -4.54
CA TYR A 126 12.05 5.43 -4.76
C TYR A 126 12.60 5.97 -3.43
N PRO A 127 13.93 5.90 -3.20
CA PRO A 127 14.52 6.21 -1.89
C PRO A 127 14.18 7.59 -1.35
N ASP A 128 14.20 8.63 -2.20
CA ASP A 128 13.97 10.02 -1.80
C ASP A 128 12.48 10.42 -1.75
N ALA A 129 11.59 9.55 -2.23
CA ALA A 129 10.15 9.76 -2.19
C ALA A 129 9.59 9.42 -0.80
N GLY A 130 8.55 10.14 -0.41
CA GLY A 130 7.81 9.93 0.83
C GLY A 130 6.45 9.28 0.55
N HIS A 131 5.55 9.36 1.53
CA HIS A 131 4.23 8.69 1.44
C HIS A 131 3.42 9.11 0.20
N GLY A 132 3.52 10.40 -0.17
CA GLY A 132 2.77 11.02 -1.27
C GLY A 132 3.13 10.54 -2.68
N ILE A 133 4.02 9.55 -2.82
CA ILE A 133 4.21 8.81 -4.08
C ILE A 133 2.95 8.02 -4.48
N ASP A 134 2.06 7.77 -3.50
CA ASP A 134 0.81 7.04 -3.65
C ASP A 134 -0.25 7.69 -4.53
N LEU A 135 -0.09 8.97 -4.86
CA LEU A 135 -0.95 9.70 -5.79
C LEU A 135 -0.56 9.33 -7.23
N PRO A 136 -1.31 8.49 -7.96
CA PRO A 136 -0.87 7.89 -9.21
C PRO A 136 -1.08 8.82 -10.42
N MET A 137 -0.83 10.12 -10.24
CA MET A 137 -0.97 11.13 -11.29
C MET A 137 0.23 12.07 -11.25
N PRO A 138 1.14 12.00 -12.25
CA PRO A 138 2.23 12.94 -12.34
C PRO A 138 1.70 14.33 -12.67
N TYR A 139 2.46 15.36 -12.29
CA TYR A 139 2.16 16.77 -12.59
C TYR A 139 0.89 17.33 -11.95
N LEU A 140 0.37 16.69 -10.90
CA LEU A 140 -0.64 17.33 -10.06
C LEU A 140 -0.06 18.62 -9.47
N PRO A 141 -0.77 19.77 -9.56
CA PRO A 141 -0.34 20.99 -8.90
C PRO A 141 -0.18 20.71 -7.41
N ALA A 142 0.89 21.22 -6.80
CA ALA A 142 1.04 21.13 -5.36
C ALA A 142 -0.21 21.73 -4.70
N ALA A 143 -0.92 20.95 -3.87
CA ALA A 143 -2.04 21.47 -3.12
C ALA A 143 -1.54 22.62 -2.22
N PRO A 144 -2.29 23.73 -2.07
CA PRO A 144 -1.96 24.73 -1.08
C PRO A 144 -1.82 24.05 0.29
N ALA A 145 -0.77 24.39 1.04
CA ALA A 145 -0.49 23.82 2.36
C ALA A 145 -1.68 23.88 3.35
N ALA A 146 -2.67 24.74 3.06
CA ALA A 146 -3.91 24.92 3.82
C ALA A 146 -4.92 23.75 3.77
N LEU A 147 -4.76 22.78 2.86
CA LEU A 147 -5.60 21.55 2.83
C LEU A 147 -5.08 20.42 3.75
N GLY A 148 -4.15 20.74 4.65
CA GLY A 148 -3.47 19.76 5.49
C GLY A 148 -2.36 19.09 4.70
N ALA A 149 -1.14 19.23 5.19
CA ALA A 149 0.11 18.85 4.51
C ALA A 149 0.31 17.33 4.39
N LEU A 150 -0.62 16.62 3.73
CA LEU A 150 -0.46 15.23 3.33
C LEU A 150 0.59 14.98 2.22
N PRO A 151 0.91 15.90 1.27
CA PRO A 151 1.70 15.53 0.09
C PRO A 151 3.23 15.42 0.31
N THR A 152 3.74 15.64 1.52
CA THR A 152 5.20 15.68 1.80
C THR A 152 5.59 15.00 3.11
N TYR A 153 5.00 13.85 3.47
CA TYR A 153 5.53 13.05 4.57
C TYR A 153 6.84 12.38 4.16
N GLY A 154 7.92 13.13 4.34
CA GLY A 154 9.30 12.68 4.32
C GLY A 154 10.03 12.70 2.99
N SER A 155 9.42 13.19 1.92
CA SER A 155 10.14 13.40 0.65
C SER A 155 11.03 14.64 0.69
N THR A 156 12.18 14.60 0.03
CA THR A 156 12.87 15.85 -0.37
C THR A 156 11.98 16.65 -1.34
N PRO A 157 12.10 18.00 -1.39
CA PRO A 157 11.26 18.81 -2.27
C PRO A 157 11.32 18.33 -3.73
N GLY A 158 10.16 17.98 -4.30
CA GLY A 158 10.04 17.50 -5.68
C GLY A 158 10.34 16.01 -5.89
N ALA A 159 10.83 15.26 -4.88
CA ALA A 159 11.12 13.84 -5.07
C ALA A 159 9.88 13.00 -5.36
N ASN A 160 8.74 13.29 -4.74
CA ASN A 160 7.47 12.65 -5.09
C ASN A 160 7.05 12.95 -6.53
N ASP A 161 7.35 14.14 -7.06
CA ASP A 161 6.98 14.50 -8.43
C ASP A 161 7.82 13.72 -9.45
N VAL A 162 9.14 13.67 -9.23
CA VAL A 162 10.08 12.90 -10.04
C VAL A 162 9.72 11.41 -10.00
N ALA A 163 9.49 10.87 -8.80
CA ALA A 163 9.14 9.47 -8.62
C ALA A 163 7.81 9.12 -9.30
N ARG A 164 6.78 9.95 -9.19
CA ARG A 164 5.48 9.74 -9.86
C ARG A 164 5.60 9.80 -11.38
N ALA A 165 6.38 10.75 -11.92
CA ALA A 165 6.61 10.87 -13.36
C ALA A 165 7.29 9.63 -13.95
N ASP A 166 8.21 9.01 -13.20
CA ASP A 166 8.89 7.79 -13.60
C ASP A 166 8.07 6.51 -13.33
N ALA A 167 7.36 6.45 -12.20
CA ALA A 167 6.59 5.28 -11.80
C ALA A 167 5.35 5.06 -12.65
N TRP A 168 4.63 6.12 -13.02
CA TRP A 168 3.32 5.98 -13.64
C TRP A 168 3.34 5.23 -14.98
N PRO A 169 4.24 5.54 -15.93
CA PRO A 169 4.38 4.72 -17.14
C PRO A 169 4.67 3.24 -16.86
N LYS A 170 5.50 2.94 -15.85
CA LYS A 170 5.84 1.56 -15.45
C LYS A 170 4.64 0.80 -14.88
N VAL A 171 3.80 1.47 -14.10
CA VAL A 171 2.53 0.90 -13.59
C VAL A 171 1.60 0.57 -14.76
N LEU A 172 1.44 1.50 -15.72
CA LEU A 172 0.61 1.27 -16.90
C LEU A 172 1.14 0.12 -17.76
N ASP A 173 2.45 0.03 -17.93
CA ASP A 173 3.08 -1.04 -18.70
C ASP A 173 2.93 -2.41 -18.03
N PHE A 174 3.07 -2.48 -16.70
CA PHE A 174 2.77 -3.70 -15.94
C PHE A 174 1.33 -4.16 -16.15
N ILE A 175 0.36 -3.25 -16.02
CA ILE A 175 -1.07 -3.54 -16.23
C ILE A 175 -1.35 -4.03 -17.66
N ARG A 176 -0.65 -3.48 -18.67
CA ARG A 176 -0.83 -3.89 -20.08
C ARG A 176 -0.24 -5.26 -20.37
N GLN A 177 0.94 -5.55 -19.82
CA GLN A 177 1.68 -6.79 -20.08
C GLN A 177 1.11 -7.98 -19.31
N ALA A 178 0.58 -7.73 -18.12
CA ALA A 178 0.08 -8.77 -17.24
C ALA A 178 -1.43 -9.05 -17.44
N ARG A 179 -1.94 -8.89 -18.66
CA ARG A 179 -3.35 -9.18 -19.02
C ARG A 179 -3.59 -10.66 -19.26
#